data_AF-A0A1E3B030-F1
#
_entry.id   AF-A0A1E3B030-F1
#
_cell.length_a   1.000
_cell.length_b   1.000
_cell.length_c   1.000
_cell.angle_alpha   90.00
_cell.angle_beta   90.00
_cell.angle_gamma   90.00
#
_symmetry.space_group_name_H-M   'P 1'
#
loop_
_entity.id
_entity.type
_entity.pdbx_description
1 polymer ?
#
loop_
_entity_poly.entity_id
_entity_poly.type
_entity_poly.pdbx_seq_one_letter_code
_entity_poly.pdbx_strand_id
1 'polypeptide(L)'
;MHRVHGSTTDITPDAVRAVTKMKATITQRFVIDGCEVDAEADCRFCFFWEKNIANGEWRARFVRHWYEKDKLLPVKPRKVPELDEKKLEEYPNGYRYLAYCQEKTMGVEVLRDMPGHRRENDNANGQKHDLLYWQCKQWLDGEAVDI
;
A
#
# COMPACT_ATOMS: atom_id res chain seq x y z
N MET A 1 -12.74 -1.82 1.14
CA MET A 1 -12.58 -3.17 1.73
C MET A 1 -11.17 -3.66 1.46
N HIS A 2 -10.56 -4.40 2.40
CA HIS A 2 -9.27 -5.06 2.19
C HIS A 2 -9.50 -6.57 2.05
N ARG A 3 -9.06 -7.16 0.93
CA ARG A 3 -9.02 -8.61 0.73
C ARG A 3 -7.61 -9.10 1.06
N VAL A 4 -7.47 -9.88 2.11
CA VAL A 4 -6.17 -10.39 2.56
C VAL A 4 -5.84 -11.69 1.82
N HIS A 5 -4.61 -11.79 1.35
CA HIS A 5 -4.06 -12.97 0.68
C HIS A 5 -3.03 -13.66 1.57
N GLY A 6 -1.96 -14.22 0.99
CA GLY A 6 -0.86 -14.81 1.74
C GLY A 6 -0.10 -13.78 2.59
N SER A 7 0.35 -14.23 3.76
CA SER A 7 1.23 -13.49 4.66
C SER A 7 2.45 -14.34 5.04
N THR A 8 3.56 -13.67 5.33
CA THR A 8 4.77 -14.28 5.88
C THR A 8 5.28 -13.40 7.01
N THR A 9 5.72 -14.03 8.10
CA THR A 9 6.26 -13.32 9.27
C THR A 9 7.68 -13.79 9.56
N ASP A 10 8.60 -12.85 9.60
CA ASP A 10 9.97 -13.04 10.07
C ASP A 10 9.99 -12.61 11.55
N ILE A 11 10.45 -13.48 12.45
CA ILE A 11 10.49 -13.23 13.91
C ILE A 11 11.92 -13.37 14.43
N THR A 12 12.30 -12.51 15.37
CA THR A 12 13.62 -12.59 16.01
C THR A 12 13.76 -13.83 16.90
N PRO A 13 14.96 -14.39 17.10
CA PRO A 13 15.15 -15.61 17.90
C PRO A 13 14.68 -15.51 19.35
N ASP A 14 14.73 -14.31 19.93
CA ASP A 14 14.24 -14.00 21.28
C ASP A 14 12.71 -13.75 21.33
N ALA A 15 12.04 -13.79 20.17
CA ALA A 15 10.61 -13.59 20.01
C ALA A 15 10.08 -12.27 20.61
N VAL A 16 10.83 -11.17 20.46
CA VAL A 16 10.43 -9.83 20.92
C VAL A 16 10.06 -8.88 19.78
N ARG A 17 10.57 -9.12 18.57
CA ARG A 17 10.24 -8.35 17.37
C ARG A 17 9.87 -9.27 16.21
N ALA A 18 9.00 -8.77 15.33
CA ALA A 18 8.69 -9.44 14.09
C ALA A 18 8.35 -8.44 12.98
N VAL A 19 8.46 -8.88 11.73
CA VAL A 19 7.95 -8.18 10.55
C VAL A 19 7.00 -9.10 9.80
N THR A 20 5.78 -8.65 9.56
CA THR A 20 4.83 -9.37 8.70
C THR A 20 4.66 -8.65 7.38
N LYS A 21 4.89 -9.37 6.29
CA LYS A 21 4.55 -8.94 4.93
C LYS A 21 3.26 -9.64 4.53
N MET A 22 2.21 -8.89 4.21
CA MET A 22 0.88 -9.41 3.90
C MET A 22 0.40 -8.84 2.58
N LYS A 23 0.16 -9.71 1.59
CA LYS A 23 -0.44 -9.30 0.31
C LYS A 23 -1.91 -8.97 0.52
N ALA A 24 -2.40 -7.88 -0.05
CA ALA A 24 -3.80 -7.48 0.03
C ALA A 24 -4.25 -6.76 -1.25
N THR A 25 -5.54 -6.83 -1.53
CA THR A 25 -6.19 -5.97 -2.52
C THR A 25 -7.09 -4.97 -1.79
N ILE A 26 -6.88 -3.68 -2.04
CA ILE A 26 -7.74 -2.60 -1.56
C ILE A 26 -8.79 -2.34 -2.64
N THR A 27 -10.06 -2.48 -2.30
CA THR A 27 -11.18 -2.13 -3.18
C THR A 27 -11.93 -0.94 -2.59
N GLN A 28 -12.06 0.13 -3.36
CA GLN A 28 -12.90 1.28 -3.02
C GLN A 28 -13.81 1.61 -4.19
N ARG A 29 -15.07 1.87 -3.88
CA ARG A 29 -16.10 2.21 -4.85
C ARG A 29 -16.28 3.72 -4.94
N PHE A 30 -16.41 4.22 -6.15
CA PHE A 30 -16.59 5.63 -6.46
C PHE A 30 -17.71 5.84 -7.49
N VAL A 31 -18.21 7.08 -7.55
CA VAL A 31 -19.05 7.55 -8.65
C VAL A 31 -18.33 8.71 -9.31
N ILE A 32 -17.98 8.55 -10.58
CA ILE A 32 -17.28 9.56 -11.39
C ILE A 32 -18.10 9.82 -12.64
N ASP A 33 -18.45 11.07 -12.90
CA ASP A 33 -19.27 11.46 -14.07
C ASP A 33 -20.56 10.62 -14.18
N GLY A 34 -21.16 10.34 -13.01
CA GLY A 34 -22.35 9.48 -12.87
C GLY A 34 -22.11 7.98 -13.10
N CYS A 35 -20.89 7.53 -13.38
CA CYS A 35 -20.51 6.13 -13.57
C CYS A 35 -20.02 5.53 -12.24
N GLU A 36 -20.62 4.43 -11.80
CA GLU A 36 -20.15 3.68 -10.63
C GLU A 36 -18.97 2.80 -11.05
N VAL A 37 -17.86 2.92 -10.32
CA VAL A 37 -16.61 2.21 -10.59
C VAL A 37 -15.98 1.68 -9.32
N ASP A 38 -15.30 0.55 -9.42
CA ASP A 38 -14.46 -0.02 -8.36
C ASP A 38 -12.99 0.20 -8.72
N ALA A 39 -12.27 0.94 -7.89
CA ALA A 39 -10.81 0.99 -7.93
C ALA A 39 -10.26 -0.17 -7.08
N GLU A 40 -9.49 -1.05 -7.71
CA GLU A 40 -8.80 -2.16 -7.05
C GLU A 40 -7.28 -1.95 -7.12
N ALA A 41 -6.64 -1.78 -5.97
CA ALA A 41 -5.18 -1.67 -5.85
C ALA A 41 -4.61 -2.90 -5.14
N ASP A 42 -3.75 -3.64 -5.84
CA ASP A 42 -2.96 -4.71 -5.24
C ASP A 42 -1.75 -4.09 -4.53
N CYS A 43 -1.57 -4.48 -3.28
CA CYS A 43 -0.57 -3.94 -2.39
C CYS A 43 -0.01 -5.01 -1.46
N ARG A 44 1.03 -4.64 -0.72
CA ARG A 44 1.59 -5.47 0.34
C ARG A 44 1.76 -4.63 1.58
N PHE A 45 1.03 -5.00 2.63
CA PHE A 45 1.22 -4.41 3.95
C PHE A 45 2.51 -4.95 4.58
N CYS A 46 3.16 -4.08 5.33
CA CYS A 46 4.34 -4.35 6.13
C CYS A 46 4.04 -3.91 7.56
N PHE A 47 3.88 -4.88 8.45
CA PHE A 47 3.67 -4.64 9.86
C PHE A 47 4.97 -4.86 10.62
N PHE A 48 5.29 -3.92 11.50
CA PHE A 48 6.41 -3.99 12.43
C PHE A 48 5.84 -4.30 13.80
N TRP A 49 6.13 -5.46 14.33
CA TRP A 49 5.57 -5.97 15.57
C TRP A 49 6.58 -5.89 16.71
N GLU A 50 6.08 -5.56 17.89
CA GLU A 50 6.81 -5.61 19.15
C GLU A 50 5.99 -6.39 20.17
N LYS A 51 6.67 -7.25 20.93
CA LYS A 51 6.07 -7.99 22.03
C LYS A 51 6.30 -7.25 23.34
N ASN A 52 5.24 -6.99 24.08
CA ASN A 52 5.34 -6.49 25.44
C ASN A 52 5.85 -7.61 26.36
N ILE A 53 7.01 -7.42 26.98
CA ILE A 53 7.66 -8.43 27.82
C ILE A 53 6.90 -8.68 29.14
N ALA A 54 6.18 -7.69 29.66
CA ALA A 54 5.47 -7.81 30.94
C ALA A 54 4.24 -8.71 30.85
N ASN A 55 3.51 -8.70 29.72
CA ASN A 55 2.27 -9.47 29.55
C ASN A 55 2.26 -10.42 28.35
N GLY A 56 3.30 -10.39 27.50
CA GLY A 56 3.44 -11.25 26.33
C GLY A 56 2.64 -10.84 25.09
N GLU A 57 1.92 -9.71 25.12
CA GLU A 57 1.08 -9.25 24.01
C GLU A 57 1.90 -8.72 22.83
N TRP A 58 1.50 -9.08 21.61
CA TRP A 58 2.05 -8.51 20.38
C TRP A 58 1.22 -7.32 19.91
N ARG A 59 1.88 -6.24 19.53
CA ARG A 59 1.23 -5.07 18.94
C ARG A 59 1.97 -4.59 17.71
N ALA A 60 1.21 -4.13 16.71
CA ALA A 60 1.79 -3.48 15.55
C ALA A 60 2.26 -2.10 16.00
N ARG A 61 3.58 -1.90 15.99
CA ARG A 61 4.21 -0.61 16.27
C ARG A 61 4.06 0.33 15.07
N PHE A 62 4.29 -0.20 13.87
CA PHE A 62 4.14 0.53 12.62
C PHE A 62 3.45 -0.32 11.57
N VAL A 63 2.79 0.37 10.65
CA VAL A 63 2.21 -0.22 9.44
C VAL A 63 2.59 0.66 8.26
N ARG A 64 3.19 0.05 7.24
CA ARG A 64 3.46 0.65 5.93
C ARG A 64 2.95 -0.30 4.85
N HIS A 65 3.00 0.11 3.60
CA HIS A 65 2.64 -0.76 2.50
C HIS A 65 3.32 -0.33 1.19
N TRP A 66 3.51 -1.31 0.32
CA TRP A 66 3.86 -1.10 -1.08
C TRP A 66 2.62 -1.15 -1.94
N TYR A 67 2.44 -0.18 -2.84
CA TYR A 67 1.46 -0.27 -3.90
C TYR A 67 2.09 -0.92 -5.13
N GLU A 68 1.49 -2.01 -5.61
CA GLU A 68 2.12 -2.83 -6.65
C GLU A 68 1.50 -2.61 -8.03
N LYS A 69 0.17 -2.42 -8.11
CA LYS A 69 -0.56 -2.12 -9.35
C LYS A 69 -2.00 -1.82 -8.99
N ASP A 70 -2.71 -1.10 -9.84
CA ASP A 70 -4.15 -0.95 -9.72
C ASP A 70 -4.87 -1.02 -11.06
N LYS A 71 -6.20 -1.04 -10.97
CA LYS A 71 -7.12 -1.02 -12.11
C LYS A 71 -8.43 -0.35 -11.69
N LEU A 72 -9.14 0.20 -12.67
CA LEU A 72 -10.48 0.74 -12.50
C LEU A 72 -11.49 -0.12 -13.26
N LEU A 73 -12.54 -0.56 -12.58
CA LEU A 73 -13.56 -1.43 -13.15
C LEU A 73 -14.92 -0.73 -13.12
N PRO A 74 -15.59 -0.53 -14.26
CA PRO A 74 -16.97 -0.05 -14.26
C PRO A 74 -17.90 -1.12 -13.70
N VAL A 75 -18.70 -0.76 -12.70
CA VAL A 75 -19.67 -1.69 -12.09
C VAL A 75 -20.74 -2.08 -13.10
N LYS A 76 -21.17 -1.11 -13.93
CA LYS A 76 -22.00 -1.35 -15.09
C LYS A 76 -21.09 -1.44 -16.33
N PRO A 77 -20.92 -2.62 -16.97
CA PRO A 77 -19.93 -2.81 -18.04
C PRO A 77 -20.10 -1.91 -19.27
N ARG A 78 -21.32 -1.41 -19.51
CA ARG A 78 -21.64 -0.49 -20.62
C ARG A 78 -21.61 0.98 -20.22
N LYS A 79 -21.15 1.31 -19.02
CA LYS A 79 -21.08 2.67 -18.48
C LYS A 79 -19.68 2.92 -17.94
N VAL A 80 -18.76 3.14 -18.87
CA VAL A 80 -17.34 3.43 -18.61
C VAL A 80 -17.17 4.95 -18.55
N PRO A 81 -16.56 5.53 -17.51
CA PRO A 81 -16.27 6.96 -17.49
C PRO A 81 -15.14 7.30 -18.46
N GLU A 82 -15.16 8.52 -19.00
CA GLU A 82 -13.99 9.10 -19.66
C GLU A 82 -13.05 9.67 -18.60
N LEU A 83 -11.76 9.33 -18.69
CA LEU A 83 -10.76 9.74 -17.71
C LEU A 83 -9.81 10.76 -18.34
N ASP A 84 -9.34 11.70 -17.51
CA ASP A 84 -8.29 12.64 -17.93
C ASP A 84 -6.92 11.94 -17.92
N GLU A 85 -6.46 11.55 -19.11
CA GLU A 85 -5.18 10.85 -19.29
C GLU A 85 -3.99 11.69 -18.81
N LYS A 86 -4.00 13.02 -19.02
CA LYS A 86 -2.90 13.88 -18.56
C LYS A 86 -2.84 13.92 -17.04
N LYS A 87 -4.01 13.97 -16.38
CA LYS A 87 -4.07 13.91 -14.93
C LYS A 87 -3.64 12.54 -14.40
N LEU A 88 -3.99 11.46 -15.10
CA LEU A 88 -3.58 10.09 -14.73
C LEU A 88 -2.06 9.87 -14.80
N GLU A 89 -1.38 10.51 -15.74
CA GLU A 89 0.09 10.46 -15.88
C GLU A 89 0.82 11.05 -14.67
N GLU A 90 0.19 11.94 -13.90
CA GLU A 90 0.76 12.52 -12.69
C GLU A 90 0.84 11.53 -11.50
N TYR A 91 0.07 10.44 -11.52
CA TYR A 91 0.01 9.49 -10.41
C TYR A 91 0.87 8.25 -10.63
N PRO A 92 1.50 7.72 -9.56
CA PRO A 92 2.30 6.50 -9.65
C PRO A 92 1.49 5.30 -10.10
N ASN A 93 2.13 4.45 -10.89
CA ASN A 93 1.48 3.30 -11.53
C ASN A 93 0.91 2.28 -10.53
N GLY A 94 1.43 2.22 -9.30
CA GLY A 94 0.93 1.28 -8.28
C GLY A 94 -0.47 1.58 -7.75
N TYR A 95 -0.94 2.83 -7.86
CA TYR A 95 -2.19 3.32 -7.26
C TYR A 95 -2.80 4.49 -8.05
N ARG A 96 -2.57 4.51 -9.36
CA ARG A 96 -2.93 5.61 -10.27
C ARG A 96 -4.43 5.90 -10.28
N TYR A 97 -5.23 4.88 -10.53
CA TYR A 97 -6.69 5.01 -10.61
C TYR A 97 -7.30 5.23 -9.23
N LEU A 98 -6.75 4.60 -8.19
CA LEU A 98 -7.18 4.86 -6.82
C LEU A 98 -6.95 6.32 -6.45
N ALA A 99 -5.75 6.84 -6.70
CA ALA A 99 -5.40 8.24 -6.46
C ALA A 99 -6.30 9.20 -7.25
N TYR A 100 -6.46 8.95 -8.56
CA TYR A 100 -7.33 9.75 -9.41
C TYR A 100 -8.76 9.83 -8.86
N CYS A 101 -9.33 8.69 -8.43
CA CYS A 101 -10.68 8.67 -7.86
C CYS A 101 -10.75 9.43 -6.53
N GLN A 102 -9.75 9.26 -5.65
CA GLN A 102 -9.70 9.93 -4.36
C GLN A 102 -9.60 11.45 -4.53
N GLU A 103 -8.69 11.97 -5.37
CA GLU A 103 -8.60 13.42 -5.61
C GLU A 103 -9.91 13.95 -6.24
N LYS A 104 -10.44 13.26 -7.27
CA LYS A 104 -11.63 13.73 -8.01
C LYS A 104 -12.91 13.72 -7.19
N THR A 105 -13.04 12.83 -6.20
CA THR A 105 -14.31 12.62 -5.48
C THR A 105 -14.27 12.97 -4.00
N MET A 106 -13.09 12.99 -3.37
CA MET A 106 -12.95 13.20 -1.92
C MET A 106 -12.30 14.55 -1.57
N GLY A 107 -11.79 15.30 -2.54
CA GLY A 107 -11.16 16.61 -2.30
C GLY A 107 -9.87 16.51 -1.47
N VAL A 108 -9.18 15.39 -1.57
CA VAL A 108 -7.89 15.15 -0.90
C VAL A 108 -6.75 15.29 -1.88
N GLU A 109 -5.57 15.67 -1.40
CA GLU A 109 -4.33 15.59 -2.16
C GLU A 109 -3.63 14.28 -1.79
N VAL A 110 -3.31 13.45 -2.78
CA VAL A 110 -2.68 12.15 -2.52
C VAL A 110 -1.16 12.27 -2.49
N LEU A 111 -0.53 11.53 -1.58
CA LEU A 111 0.92 11.36 -1.59
C LEU A 111 1.31 10.57 -2.85
N ARG A 112 2.27 11.10 -3.61
CA ARG A 112 2.72 10.53 -4.90
C ARG A 112 4.04 9.76 -4.80
N ASP A 113 4.62 9.69 -3.62
CA ASP A 113 5.92 9.08 -3.39
C ASP A 113 5.82 7.88 -2.44
N MET A 114 4.63 7.28 -2.29
CA MET A 114 4.43 6.07 -1.50
C MET A 114 5.28 4.89 -2.02
N PRO A 115 5.73 3.95 -1.18
CA PRO A 115 6.51 2.80 -1.62
C PRO A 115 5.80 2.04 -2.77
N GLY A 116 6.51 1.85 -3.88
CA GLY A 116 5.99 1.23 -5.10
C GLY A 116 6.39 -0.22 -5.25
N HIS A 117 6.39 -0.73 -6.47
CA HIS A 117 6.97 -2.03 -6.80
C HIS A 117 8.42 -1.88 -7.28
N ARG A 118 9.27 -2.89 -7.07
CA ARG A 118 10.67 -2.90 -7.56
C ARG A 118 10.83 -2.57 -9.05
N ARG A 119 9.78 -2.78 -9.86
CA ARG A 119 9.79 -2.47 -11.30
C ARG A 119 9.88 -0.97 -11.60
N GLU A 120 9.64 -0.15 -10.60
CA GLU A 120 9.74 1.30 -10.67
C GLU A 120 11.20 1.79 -10.58
N ASN A 121 12.16 0.86 -10.38
CA ASN A 121 13.61 1.09 -10.39
C ASN A 121 14.01 2.26 -9.49
N ASP A 122 14.78 3.22 -10.02
CA ASP A 122 15.36 4.31 -9.24
C ASP A 122 14.45 5.53 -9.09
N ASN A 123 13.15 5.44 -9.46
CA ASN A 123 12.22 6.53 -9.16
C ASN A 123 11.94 6.64 -7.65
N ALA A 124 11.27 7.72 -7.21
CA ALA A 124 10.99 7.94 -5.79
C ALA A 124 10.27 6.74 -5.11
N ASN A 125 9.27 6.17 -5.78
CA ASN A 125 8.49 5.05 -5.26
C ASN A 125 9.33 3.76 -5.15
N GLY A 126 10.23 3.50 -6.12
CA GLY A 126 11.14 2.36 -6.14
C GLY A 126 12.26 2.49 -5.09
N GLN A 127 12.80 3.69 -4.89
CA GLN A 127 13.72 3.97 -3.78
C GLN A 127 13.05 3.75 -2.42
N LYS A 128 11.80 4.22 -2.25
CA LYS A 128 11.03 3.94 -1.03
C LYS A 128 10.66 2.47 -0.87
N HIS A 129 10.53 1.73 -1.97
CA HIS A 129 10.34 0.27 -1.90
C HIS A 129 11.54 -0.38 -1.20
N ASP A 130 12.75 -0.08 -1.64
CA ASP A 130 13.97 -0.67 -1.10
C ASP A 130 14.26 -0.16 0.32
N LEU A 131 14.03 1.12 0.59
CA LEU A 131 14.13 1.70 1.93
C LEU A 131 13.27 0.93 2.94
N LEU A 132 12.01 0.61 2.57
CA LEU A 132 11.12 -0.12 3.47
C LEU A 132 11.62 -1.55 3.75
N TYR A 133 12.29 -2.21 2.79
CA TYR A 133 12.95 -3.49 3.07
C TYR A 133 14.15 -3.35 4.00
N TRP A 134 14.95 -2.30 3.85
CA TRP A 134 16.06 -2.03 4.77
C TRP A 134 15.55 -1.76 6.18
N GLN A 135 14.51 -0.95 6.32
CA GLN A 135 13.84 -0.70 7.60
C GLN A 135 13.31 -2.00 8.22
N CYS A 136 12.75 -2.92 7.43
CA CYS A 136 12.36 -4.26 7.92
C CYS A 136 13.54 -5.01 8.53
N LYS A 137 14.69 -5.00 7.83
CA LYS A 137 15.90 -5.67 8.30
C LYS A 137 16.41 -5.02 9.59
N GLN A 138 16.57 -3.70 9.59
CA GLN A 138 17.03 -2.94 10.75
C GLN A 138 16.14 -3.18 11.98
N TRP A 139 14.82 -3.24 11.79
CA TRP A 139 13.89 -3.58 12.87
C TRP A 139 14.17 -4.96 13.47
N LEU A 140 14.36 -5.98 12.63
CA LEU A 140 14.67 -7.35 13.07
C LEU A 140 16.06 -7.47 13.69
N ASP A 141 17.01 -6.61 13.29
CA ASP A 141 18.34 -6.52 13.89
C ASP A 141 18.34 -5.76 15.24
N GLY A 142 17.17 -5.29 15.71
CA GLY A 142 17.03 -4.60 17.00
C GLY A 142 17.26 -3.09 16.94
N GLU A 143 17.50 -2.53 15.76
CA GLU A 143 17.77 -1.10 15.58
C GLU A 143 16.52 -0.23 15.80
N ALA A 144 16.73 1.05 16.10
CA ALA A 144 15.67 2.05 16.02
C ALA A 144 15.48 2.44 14.55
N VAL A 145 14.24 2.40 14.08
CA VAL A 145 13.86 2.76 12.70
C VAL A 145 12.93 3.96 12.75
N ASP A 146 13.18 4.92 11.86
CA ASP A 146 12.23 6.00 11.57
C ASP A 146 11.40 5.58 10.36
N ILE A 147 10.09 5.45 10.56
CA ILE A 147 9.14 4.82 9.65
C ILE A 147 8.11 5.85 9.23
#